data_AF-A0A923ILZ5-F1
#
_entry.id   AF-A0A923ILZ5-F1
#
_cell.length_a   1.000
_cell.length_b   1.000
_cell.length_c   1.000
_cell.angle_alpha   90.00
_cell.angle_beta   90.00
_cell.angle_gamma   90.00
#
_symmetry.space_group_name_H-M   'P 1'
#
loop_
_entity.id
_entity.type
_entity.pdbx_description
1 polymer ?
#
loop_
_entity_poly.entity_id
_entity_poly.type
_entity_poly.pdbx_seq_one_letter_code
_entity_poly.pdbx_strand_id
1 'polypeptide(L)'
;MRHIYIHKNAALAVKPTVTLDSITLITSNGCNYQANVTSDGGSTITARGVGFYTAADCSGSYVDSVSAAGLGVYGGSVPILNSGTTYYARAWAENSVGRSVSNIISFTTTSAVTIPTVRINSIGNITGISADVSCEILSKGGGTITVSGICWNTTGSPTTANSKTTNGITDVGTFLSAMTGLTANTRYYVKLYATNQAGTAYSSESNFLTPARVLIFQFDTNCPPTKSFSPSIVPISGSYEWELGNGTTVTGNSVSHTYANSNPKTVKLYCTSGTPSISDILIYNQYVVGMMDISHAAFASLVRVNIYSNPQLTGITLPSVITGALEQFNVSYNGIVGDLYLTALVNFNSSASISLNNNPITFVYFANTVSGLINSIDMRSCNIDYLASFTWLQKWTANASIILMNNPNLNAIHFSTNPHVGSLQSLDVRSCALSNASFAGWVSAMQAAGLVYIYQDNGMTAGEVNRLLWELNVVATNGSSGQIFIAGTNAAPDSSSDGYNGIAYKASLISKGFQVTTN
;
A
#
# COMPACT_ATOMS: atom_id res chain seq x y z
N MET A 1 90.30 -45.14 30.23
CA MET A 1 89.80 -44.18 29.23
C MET A 1 89.14 -43.02 29.97
N ARG A 2 89.72 -41.81 29.97
CA ARG A 2 89.02 -40.63 30.47
C ARG A 2 88.33 -40.00 29.27
N HIS A 3 87.00 -40.09 29.23
CA HIS A 3 86.19 -39.43 28.22
C HIS A 3 86.26 -37.91 28.43
N ILE A 4 86.83 -37.21 27.45
CA ILE A 4 86.82 -35.75 27.37
C ILE A 4 85.43 -35.35 26.87
N TYR A 5 84.64 -34.72 27.74
CA TYR A 5 83.36 -34.12 27.37
C TYR A 5 83.63 -32.76 26.71
N ILE A 6 83.38 -32.66 25.41
CA ILE A 6 83.26 -31.37 24.74
C ILE A 6 81.87 -30.84 25.08
N HIS A 7 81.80 -29.83 25.96
CA HIS A 7 80.58 -29.06 26.11
C HIS A 7 80.34 -28.28 24.82
N LYS A 8 79.27 -28.64 24.11
CA LYS A 8 78.69 -27.86 23.02
C LYS A 8 78.41 -26.46 23.58
N ASN A 9 79.11 -25.44 23.07
CA ASN A 9 78.84 -24.04 23.39
C ASN A 9 77.35 -23.78 23.09
N ALA A 10 76.52 -23.75 24.13
CA ALA A 10 75.15 -23.27 23.99
C ALA A 10 75.27 -21.78 23.62
N ALA A 11 74.75 -21.41 22.45
CA ALA A 11 74.69 -20.01 22.05
C ALA A 11 74.02 -19.22 23.19
N LEU A 12 74.63 -18.12 23.61
CA LEU A 12 74.08 -17.26 24.65
C LEU A 12 72.66 -16.85 24.25
N ALA A 13 71.69 -17.05 25.13
CA ALA A 13 70.33 -16.63 24.88
C ALA A 13 70.29 -15.11 24.65
N VAL A 14 69.44 -14.67 23.73
CA VAL A 14 69.15 -13.26 23.45
C VAL A 14 67.67 -12.98 23.74
N LYS A 15 67.28 -11.71 23.76
CA LYS A 15 65.86 -11.33 23.86
C LYS A 15 65.05 -11.95 22.71
N PRO A 16 63.76 -12.25 22.92
CA PRO A 16 62.94 -12.86 21.87
C PRO A 16 62.70 -11.89 20.71
N THR A 17 62.12 -12.40 19.61
CA THR A 17 61.65 -11.58 18.48
C THR A 17 60.14 -11.73 18.37
N VAL A 18 59.43 -10.60 18.30
CA VAL A 18 57.96 -10.56 18.26
C VAL A 18 57.47 -9.55 17.22
N THR A 19 56.43 -9.92 16.48
CA THR A 19 55.73 -9.06 15.51
C THR A 19 54.28 -8.87 15.93
N LEU A 20 53.72 -7.70 15.63
CA LEU A 20 52.29 -7.47 15.66
C LEU A 20 51.81 -7.50 14.22
N ASP A 21 51.08 -8.54 13.87
CA ASP A 21 50.75 -8.88 12.49
C ASP A 21 49.50 -8.11 12.01
N SER A 22 48.46 -8.01 12.84
CA SER A 22 47.25 -7.25 12.49
C SER A 22 46.41 -6.80 13.68
N ILE A 23 45.61 -5.73 13.44
CA ILE A 23 44.47 -5.31 14.25
C ILE A 23 43.23 -5.33 13.35
N THR A 24 42.15 -5.99 13.79
CA THR A 24 40.92 -6.19 13.01
C THR A 24 39.68 -6.06 13.91
N LEU A 25 38.47 -6.10 13.32
CA LEU A 25 37.18 -6.03 14.04
C LEU A 25 37.14 -4.89 15.09
N ILE A 26 37.51 -3.69 14.65
CA ILE A 26 37.54 -2.52 15.54
C ILE A 26 36.10 -2.11 15.87
N THR A 27 35.76 -2.11 17.15
CA THR A 27 34.49 -1.66 17.70
C THR A 27 34.68 -0.35 18.46
N SER A 28 33.60 0.15 19.09
CA SER A 28 33.67 1.35 19.91
C SER A 28 34.38 1.13 21.23
N ASN A 29 34.62 -0.11 21.62
CA ASN A 29 35.27 -0.45 22.87
C ASN A 29 36.39 -1.46 22.70
N GLY A 30 36.83 -1.74 21.47
CA GLY A 30 37.76 -2.84 21.30
C GLY A 30 38.23 -3.13 19.91
N CYS A 31 39.02 -4.20 19.81
CA CYS A 31 39.48 -4.79 18.57
C CYS A 31 39.94 -6.23 18.80
N ASN A 32 40.19 -6.94 17.70
CA ASN A 32 40.94 -8.17 17.68
C ASN A 32 42.38 -7.91 17.26
N TYR A 33 43.33 -8.65 17.81
CA TYR A 33 44.73 -8.58 17.43
C TYR A 33 45.30 -9.96 17.09
N GLN A 34 46.32 -9.95 16.25
CA GLN A 34 47.16 -11.11 15.98
C GLN A 34 48.63 -10.68 16.02
N ALA A 35 49.43 -11.44 16.77
CA ALA A 35 50.86 -11.23 16.95
C ALA A 35 51.59 -12.57 16.89
N ASN A 36 52.90 -12.54 16.67
CA ASN A 36 53.70 -13.74 16.54
C ASN A 36 55.06 -13.59 17.24
N VAL A 37 55.37 -14.51 18.14
CA VAL A 37 56.74 -14.64 18.63
C VAL A 37 57.50 -15.50 17.63
N THR A 38 58.29 -14.87 16.77
CA THR A 38 58.99 -15.53 15.65
C THR A 38 60.28 -16.20 16.07
N SER A 39 60.85 -15.81 17.21
CA SER A 39 62.00 -16.48 17.83
C SER A 39 61.98 -16.30 19.34
N ASP A 40 62.32 -17.35 20.08
CA ASP A 40 62.48 -17.32 21.53
C ASP A 40 63.88 -16.83 21.97
N GLY A 41 64.77 -16.56 21.01
CA GLY A 41 66.13 -16.13 21.28
C GLY A 41 66.98 -17.19 21.98
N GLY A 42 66.60 -18.46 21.94
CA GLY A 42 67.33 -19.56 22.58
C GLY A 42 66.99 -19.78 24.06
N SER A 43 65.94 -19.12 24.59
CA SER A 43 65.39 -19.38 25.93
C SER A 43 63.87 -19.32 25.91
N THR A 44 63.22 -20.18 26.69
CA THR A 44 61.76 -20.28 26.79
C THR A 44 61.10 -18.92 27.06
N ILE A 45 60.03 -18.63 26.30
CA ILE A 45 59.15 -17.48 26.53
C ILE A 45 58.40 -17.66 27.85
N THR A 46 58.54 -16.70 28.76
CA THR A 46 57.90 -16.71 30.07
C THR A 46 56.62 -15.87 30.11
N ALA A 47 56.49 -14.87 29.24
CA ALA A 47 55.28 -14.08 29.08
C ALA A 47 55.21 -13.42 27.69
N ARG A 48 54.00 -13.17 27.18
CA ARG A 48 53.77 -12.40 25.95
C ARG A 48 52.39 -11.73 25.99
N GLY A 49 52.21 -10.69 25.20
CA GLY A 49 50.96 -9.94 25.13
C GLY A 49 50.97 -8.83 24.10
N VAL A 50 49.95 -7.98 24.15
CA VAL A 50 49.86 -6.74 23.37
C VAL A 50 49.41 -5.62 24.28
N GLY A 51 50.15 -4.52 24.28
CA GLY A 51 49.77 -3.29 24.96
C GLY A 51 49.11 -2.30 24.01
N PHE A 52 48.02 -1.66 24.48
CA PHE A 52 47.26 -0.65 23.76
C PHE A 52 47.44 0.73 24.41
N TYR A 53 48.19 1.60 23.74
CA TYR A 53 48.62 2.90 24.24
C TYR A 53 47.83 4.03 23.58
N THR A 54 47.58 5.12 24.28
CA THR A 54 47.04 6.35 23.67
C THR A 54 48.13 7.31 23.19
N ALA A 55 49.37 7.12 23.66
CA ALA A 55 50.55 7.84 23.20
C ALA A 55 51.20 7.13 22.00
N ALA A 56 51.58 7.90 20.98
CA ALA A 56 52.13 7.39 19.72
C ALA A 56 53.49 6.69 19.86
N ASP A 57 54.26 7.07 20.87
CA ASP A 57 55.56 6.46 21.20
C ASP A 57 55.41 5.19 22.06
N CYS A 58 54.18 4.78 22.35
CA CYS A 58 53.84 3.71 23.29
C CYS A 58 54.48 3.91 24.68
N SER A 59 54.51 5.16 25.16
CA SER A 59 54.90 5.48 26.53
C SER A 59 53.69 5.51 27.48
N GLY A 60 53.96 5.39 28.79
CA GLY A 60 52.94 5.50 29.84
C GLY A 60 52.06 4.27 30.04
N SER A 61 50.93 4.48 30.71
CA SER A 61 49.96 3.43 31.02
C SER A 61 49.24 2.95 29.76
N TYR A 62 48.96 1.65 29.71
CA TYR A 62 48.29 1.01 28.58
C TYR A 62 47.29 -0.02 29.06
N VAL A 63 46.34 -0.36 28.20
CA VAL A 63 45.50 -1.54 28.39
C VAL A 63 46.31 -2.75 27.94
N ASP A 64 46.59 -3.69 28.84
CA ASP A 64 47.36 -4.89 28.52
C ASP A 64 46.44 -6.07 28.18
N SER A 65 46.82 -6.83 27.15
CA SER A 65 46.19 -8.11 26.81
C SER A 65 47.25 -9.20 26.85
N VAL A 66 47.35 -9.85 28.02
CA VAL A 66 48.31 -10.94 28.26
C VAL A 66 47.82 -12.22 27.59
N SER A 67 48.73 -12.92 26.93
CA SER A 67 48.50 -14.22 26.30
C SER A 67 49.34 -15.31 26.98
N ALA A 68 48.89 -16.57 26.89
CA ALA A 68 49.65 -17.69 27.40
C ALA A 68 51.06 -17.73 26.79
N ALA A 69 52.08 -17.95 27.62
CA ALA A 69 53.48 -17.97 27.20
C ALA A 69 53.74 -19.05 26.13
N GLY A 70 54.70 -18.80 25.23
CA GLY A 70 55.08 -19.76 24.18
C GLY A 70 55.59 -19.08 22.90
N LEU A 71 56.19 -19.89 22.03
CA LEU A 71 56.61 -19.51 20.69
C LEU A 71 55.42 -19.57 19.71
N GLY A 72 55.46 -18.77 18.64
CA GLY A 72 54.49 -18.81 17.55
C GLY A 72 53.35 -17.77 17.67
N VAL A 73 52.35 -17.94 16.82
CA VAL A 73 51.23 -17.00 16.65
C VAL A 73 50.29 -17.05 17.86
N TYR A 74 49.80 -15.88 18.24
CA TYR A 74 48.77 -15.69 19.25
C TYR A 74 47.84 -14.55 18.84
N GLY A 75 46.64 -14.54 19.39
CA GLY A 75 45.65 -13.51 19.14
C GLY A 75 44.56 -13.52 20.18
N GLY A 76 43.80 -12.43 20.24
CA GLY A 76 42.75 -12.24 21.22
C GLY A 76 41.89 -11.03 20.89
N SER A 77 40.91 -10.76 21.73
CA SER A 77 40.07 -9.56 21.70
C SER A 77 40.32 -8.70 22.94
N VAL A 78 40.21 -7.38 22.79
CA VAL A 78 40.31 -6.41 23.89
C VAL A 78 39.02 -5.57 23.96
N PRO A 79 38.08 -5.82 24.88
CA PRO A 79 36.75 -5.18 24.87
C PRO A 79 36.60 -3.97 25.81
N ILE A 80 37.71 -3.33 26.21
CA ILE A 80 37.74 -2.28 27.26
C ILE A 80 38.47 -0.99 26.83
N LEU A 81 38.56 -0.74 25.52
CA LEU A 81 39.10 0.51 24.99
C LEU A 81 38.05 1.62 25.07
N ASN A 82 38.51 2.87 25.12
CA ASN A 82 37.62 4.04 25.05
C ASN A 82 37.16 4.25 23.59
N SER A 83 35.91 4.68 23.39
CA SER A 83 35.36 4.96 22.05
C SER A 83 35.93 6.21 21.41
N GLY A 84 35.96 6.26 20.08
CA GLY A 84 36.47 7.40 19.31
C GLY A 84 37.92 7.75 19.61
N THR A 85 38.69 6.82 20.18
CA THR A 85 40.04 7.05 20.69
C THR A 85 41.06 6.35 19.80
N THR A 86 42.13 7.07 19.45
CA THR A 86 43.25 6.48 18.69
C THR A 86 44.16 5.73 19.65
N TYR A 87 44.40 4.46 19.33
CA TYR A 87 45.30 3.57 20.04
C TYR A 87 46.47 3.15 19.16
N TYR A 88 47.62 2.98 19.80
CA TYR A 88 48.84 2.45 19.24
C TYR A 88 49.08 1.10 19.91
N ALA A 89 48.91 0.02 19.16
CA ALA A 89 49.11 -1.34 19.66
C ALA A 89 50.55 -1.79 19.44
N ARG A 90 51.14 -2.41 20.46
CA ARG A 90 52.50 -2.94 20.42
C ARG A 90 52.58 -4.29 21.14
N ALA A 91 52.94 -5.33 20.41
CA ALA A 91 53.16 -6.66 20.98
C ALA A 91 54.47 -6.72 21.76
N TRP A 92 54.51 -7.57 22.78
CA TRP A 92 55.68 -7.79 23.61
C TRP A 92 55.85 -9.27 23.95
N ALA A 93 57.09 -9.71 24.13
CA ALA A 93 57.44 -11.06 24.57
C ALA A 93 58.66 -11.01 25.49
N GLU A 94 58.72 -11.90 26.47
CA GLU A 94 59.75 -11.94 27.52
C GLU A 94 60.30 -13.35 27.69
N ASN A 95 61.62 -13.45 27.82
CA ASN A 95 62.34 -14.65 28.24
C ASN A 95 63.31 -14.29 29.38
N SER A 96 64.17 -15.21 29.80
CA SER A 96 65.13 -14.97 30.90
C SER A 96 66.15 -13.86 30.64
N VAL A 97 66.34 -13.44 29.38
CA VAL A 97 67.25 -12.34 28.99
C VAL A 97 66.54 -10.99 29.03
N GLY A 98 65.23 -10.98 28.83
CA GLY A 98 64.36 -9.83 29.04
C GLY A 98 63.30 -9.67 27.95
N ARG A 99 62.62 -8.51 27.98
CA ARG A 99 61.50 -8.19 27.08
C ARG A 99 61.96 -7.57 25.76
N SER A 100 61.37 -8.04 24.65
CA SER A 100 61.36 -7.42 23.33
C SER A 100 59.97 -6.91 22.99
N VAL A 101 59.89 -6.04 21.98
CA VAL A 101 58.64 -5.40 21.52
C VAL A 101 58.59 -5.34 20.00
N SER A 102 57.39 -5.32 19.44
CA SER A 102 57.15 -5.34 17.99
C SER A 102 57.14 -3.94 17.34
N ASN A 103 56.83 -3.93 16.04
CA ASN A 103 56.26 -2.79 15.32
C ASN A 103 54.99 -2.26 16.00
N ILE A 104 54.65 -1.00 15.73
CA ILE A 104 53.42 -0.35 16.21
C ILE A 104 52.37 -0.39 15.10
N ILE A 105 51.14 -0.74 15.45
CA ILE A 105 49.97 -0.55 14.57
C ILE A 105 49.03 0.47 15.23
N SER A 106 48.74 1.57 14.53
CA SER A 106 47.76 2.56 14.99
C SER A 106 46.36 2.25 14.44
N PHE A 107 45.34 2.40 15.28
CA PHE A 107 43.94 2.32 14.88
C PHE A 107 43.07 3.23 15.76
N THR A 108 41.87 3.56 15.30
CA THR A 108 40.91 4.38 16.06
C THR A 108 39.66 3.58 16.31
N THR A 109 39.26 3.44 17.57
CA THR A 109 37.97 2.81 17.94
C THR A 109 36.82 3.61 17.35
N THR A 110 35.72 2.94 17.01
CA THR A 110 34.54 3.65 16.47
C THR A 110 33.88 4.50 17.55
N SER A 111 33.04 5.46 17.15
CA SER A 111 32.23 6.24 18.09
C SER A 111 31.25 5.33 18.82
N ALA A 112 30.94 5.64 20.08
CA ALA A 112 29.89 4.95 20.82
C ALA A 112 28.54 5.15 20.12
N VAL A 113 27.76 4.08 20.05
CA VAL A 113 26.37 4.15 19.59
C VAL A 113 25.51 4.61 20.77
N THR A 114 24.77 5.68 20.60
CA THR A 114 23.74 6.14 21.54
C THR A 114 22.36 5.80 21.01
N ILE A 115 21.34 5.84 21.85
CA ILE A 115 19.96 5.74 21.36
C ILE A 115 19.65 6.86 20.34
N PRO A 116 18.68 6.66 19.43
CA PRO A 116 18.30 7.68 18.46
C PRO A 116 17.77 8.97 19.12
N THR A 117 17.73 10.07 18.37
CA THR A 117 17.03 11.30 18.77
C THR A 117 15.83 11.49 17.86
N VAL A 118 14.63 11.66 18.45
CA VAL A 118 13.37 11.68 17.70
C VAL A 118 12.42 12.74 18.27
N ARG A 119 11.49 13.25 17.43
CA ARG A 119 10.43 14.16 17.87
C ARG A 119 9.13 13.97 17.09
N ILE A 120 8.02 14.35 17.71
CA ILE A 120 6.75 14.58 17.01
C ILE A 120 6.72 16.06 16.63
N ASN A 121 6.48 16.35 15.34
CA ASN A 121 6.36 17.70 14.81
C ASN A 121 4.94 18.25 14.99
N SER A 122 3.93 17.43 14.70
CA SER A 122 2.52 17.81 14.85
C SER A 122 1.61 16.59 14.88
N ILE A 123 0.40 16.79 15.41
CA ILE A 123 -0.72 15.85 15.30
C ILE A 123 -1.84 16.59 14.58
N GLY A 124 -2.37 15.99 13.52
CA GLY A 124 -3.37 16.60 12.64
C GLY A 124 -4.37 15.57 12.13
N ASN A 125 -5.31 16.03 11.27
CA ASN A 125 -6.36 15.19 10.69
C ASN A 125 -7.08 14.32 11.73
N ILE A 126 -7.34 14.90 12.91
CA ILE A 126 -7.95 14.19 14.02
C ILE A 126 -9.43 13.98 13.72
N THR A 127 -9.82 12.73 13.53
CA THR A 127 -11.21 12.30 13.45
C THR A 127 -11.62 11.62 14.75
N GLY A 128 -12.88 11.23 14.87
CA GLY A 128 -13.33 10.43 16.01
C GLY A 128 -12.71 9.02 16.05
N ILE A 129 -12.08 8.55 14.97
CA ILE A 129 -11.55 7.17 14.85
C ILE A 129 -10.09 7.08 14.37
N SER A 130 -9.47 8.22 14.05
CA SER A 130 -8.11 8.28 13.51
C SER A 130 -7.43 9.61 13.80
N ALA A 131 -6.10 9.65 13.67
CA ALA A 131 -5.31 10.86 13.68
C ALA A 131 -3.98 10.63 12.94
N ASP A 132 -3.44 11.66 12.30
CA ASP A 132 -2.12 11.60 11.65
C ASP A 132 -1.06 12.27 12.53
N VAL A 133 0.09 11.62 12.65
CA VAL A 133 1.24 12.11 13.44
C VAL A 133 2.42 12.36 12.52
N SER A 134 2.84 13.61 12.44
CA SER A 134 4.09 14.02 11.76
C SER A 134 5.27 13.75 12.67
N CYS A 135 6.13 12.83 12.26
CA CYS A 135 7.24 12.29 13.02
C CYS A 135 8.58 12.69 12.39
N GLU A 136 9.64 12.77 13.20
CA GLU A 136 10.99 13.04 12.69
C GLU A 136 12.06 12.30 13.49
N ILE A 137 12.97 11.69 12.75
CA ILE A 137 14.21 11.10 13.27
C ILE A 137 15.33 12.11 13.03
N LEU A 138 15.80 12.74 14.10
CA LEU A 138 16.83 13.79 14.09
C LEU A 138 18.25 13.21 14.00
N SER A 139 18.47 12.05 14.64
CA SER A 139 19.76 11.36 14.61
C SER A 139 19.58 9.87 14.89
N LYS A 140 20.42 9.04 14.29
CA LYS A 140 20.50 7.59 14.57
C LYS A 140 21.38 7.24 15.75
N GLY A 141 22.02 8.23 16.38
CA GLY A 141 22.98 8.00 17.46
C GLY A 141 24.21 7.18 17.04
N GLY A 142 24.63 7.29 15.77
CA GLY A 142 25.76 6.52 15.22
C GLY A 142 25.46 5.04 14.91
N GLY A 143 24.26 4.55 15.24
CA GLY A 143 23.81 3.19 14.95
C GLY A 143 22.91 3.09 13.71
N THR A 144 22.40 1.88 13.47
CA THR A 144 21.39 1.61 12.45
C THR A 144 20.03 1.49 13.11
N ILE A 145 19.04 2.23 12.61
CA ILE A 145 17.67 2.11 13.09
C ILE A 145 17.07 0.81 12.53
N THR A 146 16.59 -0.03 13.42
CA THR A 146 15.99 -1.34 13.12
C THR A 146 14.47 -1.28 13.04
N VAL A 147 13.85 -0.38 13.80
CA VAL A 147 12.40 -0.15 13.79
C VAL A 147 12.08 1.26 14.25
N SER A 148 11.04 1.85 13.66
CA SER A 148 10.47 3.14 14.04
C SER A 148 8.96 3.16 13.85
N GLY A 149 8.28 4.02 14.61
CA GLY A 149 6.85 4.27 14.51
C GLY A 149 6.35 5.07 15.70
N ILE A 150 5.04 5.10 15.89
CA ILE A 150 4.41 5.74 17.06
C ILE A 150 3.80 4.69 17.96
N CYS A 151 3.68 5.00 19.25
CA CYS A 151 2.97 4.20 20.23
C CYS A 151 2.02 5.10 21.05
N TRP A 152 0.86 4.59 21.42
CA TRP A 152 -0.18 5.37 22.08
C TRP A 152 -1.04 4.54 23.05
N ASN A 153 -1.64 5.24 24.01
CA ASN A 153 -2.63 4.71 24.96
C ASN A 153 -3.57 5.84 25.44
N THR A 154 -4.46 5.53 26.37
CA THR A 154 -5.41 6.51 26.98
C THR A 154 -5.04 6.88 28.42
N THR A 155 -3.95 6.33 28.95
CA THR A 155 -3.56 6.44 30.37
C THR A 155 -2.30 7.28 30.59
N GLY A 156 -1.60 7.68 29.53
CA GLY A 156 -0.30 8.37 29.59
C GLY A 156 0.88 7.42 29.52
N SER A 157 2.06 7.98 29.25
CA SER A 157 3.36 7.31 29.12
C SER A 157 3.34 6.06 28.23
N PRO A 158 2.86 6.15 26.98
CA PRO A 158 2.83 4.99 26.09
C PRO A 158 4.23 4.45 25.81
N THR A 159 4.31 3.14 25.62
CA THR A 159 5.51 2.41 25.21
C THR A 159 5.20 1.49 24.03
N THR A 160 6.22 0.82 23.50
CA THR A 160 6.07 -0.16 22.41
C THR A 160 5.30 -1.43 22.79
N ALA A 161 4.88 -1.56 24.06
CA ALA A 161 3.96 -2.61 24.52
C ALA A 161 2.47 -2.24 24.35
N ASN A 162 2.16 -0.97 24.09
CA ASN A 162 0.80 -0.50 23.81
C ASN A 162 0.48 -0.57 22.30
N SER A 163 -0.66 0.02 21.91
CA SER A 163 -0.98 0.22 20.50
C SER A 163 0.14 0.98 19.81
N LYS A 164 0.56 0.51 18.63
CA LYS A 164 1.68 1.07 17.90
C LYS A 164 1.58 0.85 16.40
N THR A 165 2.30 1.66 15.65
CA THR A 165 2.63 1.40 14.24
C THR A 165 4.03 0.83 14.10
N THR A 166 4.34 0.33 12.91
CA THR A 166 5.69 -0.03 12.47
C THR A 166 5.88 0.51 11.07
N ASN A 167 6.51 1.67 10.94
CA ASN A 167 6.61 2.41 9.67
C ASN A 167 7.86 2.03 8.86
N GLY A 168 8.79 1.27 9.44
CA GLY A 168 9.97 0.77 8.73
C GLY A 168 10.99 1.83 8.31
N ILE A 169 10.90 3.06 8.87
CA ILE A 169 11.81 4.15 8.55
C ILE A 169 13.15 3.93 9.26
N THR A 170 14.22 3.79 8.49
CA THR A 170 15.57 3.46 8.98
C THR A 170 16.56 4.63 8.85
N ASP A 171 16.17 5.68 8.13
CA ASP A 171 16.96 6.89 7.87
C ASP A 171 16.49 8.11 8.67
N VAL A 172 17.34 9.13 8.74
CA VAL A 172 16.98 10.43 9.30
C VAL A 172 16.00 11.15 8.37
N GLY A 173 15.12 11.96 8.94
CA GLY A 173 14.10 12.70 8.19
C GLY A 173 12.71 12.59 8.78
N THR A 174 11.75 13.17 8.05
CA THR A 174 10.35 13.24 8.45
C THR A 174 9.52 12.13 7.82
N PHE A 175 8.49 11.69 8.52
CA PHE A 175 7.50 10.74 8.00
C PHE A 175 6.15 10.93 8.68
N LEU A 176 5.08 10.49 8.01
CA LEU A 176 3.73 10.47 8.58
C LEU A 176 3.43 9.08 9.11
N SER A 177 2.74 9.02 10.25
CA SER A 177 2.21 7.79 10.81
C SER A 177 0.75 7.98 11.20
N ALA A 178 -0.12 7.11 10.69
CA ALA A 178 -1.55 7.15 10.97
C ALA A 178 -1.90 6.30 12.20
N MET A 179 -2.63 6.90 13.13
CA MET A 179 -3.35 6.21 14.20
C MET A 179 -4.75 5.86 13.68
N THR A 180 -5.15 4.60 13.78
CA THR A 180 -6.47 4.11 13.36
C THR A 180 -7.12 3.30 14.48
N GLY A 181 -8.43 3.06 14.37
CA GLY A 181 -9.18 2.29 15.38
C GLY A 181 -9.30 3.02 16.72
N LEU A 182 -9.32 4.36 16.70
CA LEU A 182 -9.53 5.16 17.89
C LEU A 182 -11.01 5.19 18.27
N THR A 183 -11.28 5.55 19.52
CA THR A 183 -12.62 5.77 20.05
C THR A 183 -12.92 7.26 20.11
N ALA A 184 -14.11 7.66 19.67
CA ALA A 184 -14.56 9.05 19.75
C ALA A 184 -14.59 9.58 21.20
N ASN A 185 -14.53 10.90 21.36
CA ASN A 185 -14.50 11.58 22.67
C ASN A 185 -13.44 11.07 23.66
N THR A 186 -12.31 10.53 23.18
CA THR A 186 -11.27 9.91 24.01
C THR A 186 -9.96 10.67 23.89
N ARG A 187 -9.30 10.91 25.04
CA ARG A 187 -7.96 11.50 25.09
C ARG A 187 -6.92 10.40 24.85
N TYR A 188 -6.03 10.64 23.89
CA TYR A 188 -4.90 9.76 23.58
C TYR A 188 -3.59 10.45 23.87
N TYR A 189 -2.64 9.69 24.42
CA TYR A 189 -1.25 10.07 24.62
C TYR A 189 -0.40 9.30 23.62
N VAL A 190 0.53 9.97 22.96
CA VAL A 190 1.34 9.40 21.88
C VAL A 190 2.81 9.78 22.01
N LYS A 191 3.69 8.83 21.69
CA LYS A 191 5.13 9.02 21.55
C LYS A 191 5.61 8.38 20.27
N LEU A 192 6.51 9.06 19.56
CA LEU A 192 7.34 8.44 18.52
C LEU A 192 8.42 7.59 19.19
N TYR A 193 8.71 6.43 18.63
CA TYR A 193 9.82 5.57 19.06
C TYR A 193 10.73 5.20 17.88
N ALA A 194 12.02 5.03 18.15
CA ALA A 194 12.98 4.47 17.21
C ALA A 194 14.00 3.61 17.96
N THR A 195 14.36 2.46 17.40
CA THR A 195 15.27 1.49 18.05
C THR A 195 16.51 1.27 17.22
N ASN A 196 17.68 1.33 17.84
CA ASN A 196 18.95 0.90 17.27
C ASN A 196 19.66 -0.08 18.24
N GLN A 197 20.93 -0.38 17.99
CA GLN A 197 21.70 -1.33 18.81
C GLN A 197 21.91 -0.86 20.26
N ALA A 198 21.83 0.44 20.54
CA ALA A 198 21.93 0.98 21.90
C ALA A 198 20.59 0.97 22.65
N GLY A 199 19.46 0.76 21.96
CA GLY A 199 18.13 0.64 22.55
C GLY A 199 17.07 1.48 21.85
N THR A 200 15.93 1.66 22.53
CA THR A 200 14.78 2.41 22.01
C THR A 200 14.74 3.82 22.61
N ALA A 201 14.74 4.83 21.73
CA ALA A 201 14.43 6.20 22.09
C ALA A 201 12.95 6.49 21.95
N TYR A 202 12.44 7.43 22.76
CA TYR A 202 11.09 7.96 22.67
C TYR A 202 11.12 9.48 22.56
N SER A 203 10.17 10.07 21.82
CA SER A 203 9.96 11.51 21.84
C SER A 203 9.38 11.97 23.19
N SER A 204 9.30 13.29 23.38
CA SER A 204 8.38 13.86 24.36
C SER A 204 6.95 13.36 24.10
N GLU A 205 6.18 13.21 25.17
CA GLU A 205 4.77 12.86 25.07
C GLU A 205 3.97 14.00 24.48
N SER A 206 3.13 13.68 23.49
CA SER A 206 2.09 14.56 23.00
C SER A 206 0.72 13.94 23.31
N ASN A 207 -0.33 14.76 23.36
CA ASN A 207 -1.69 14.25 23.55
C ASN A 207 -2.69 15.06 22.72
N PHE A 208 -3.82 14.43 22.43
CA PHE A 208 -4.95 15.05 21.76
C PHE A 208 -6.27 14.42 22.22
N LEU A 209 -7.37 15.12 21.97
CA LEU A 209 -8.72 14.62 22.21
C LEU A 209 -9.39 14.39 20.85
N THR A 210 -9.88 13.18 20.61
CA THR A 210 -10.70 12.90 19.42
C THR A 210 -12.04 13.63 19.55
N PRO A 211 -12.62 14.18 18.45
CA PRO A 211 -13.97 14.71 18.44
C PRO A 211 -15.01 13.75 19.03
N ALA A 212 -16.07 14.30 19.61
CA ALA A 212 -17.15 13.51 20.19
C ALA A 212 -18.06 12.84 19.14
N ARG A 213 -18.05 13.36 17.90
CA ARG A 213 -18.85 12.87 16.79
C ARG A 213 -17.95 12.45 15.64
N VAL A 214 -18.27 11.35 14.96
CA VAL A 214 -17.52 10.83 13.80
C VAL A 214 -18.22 11.28 12.53
N LEU A 215 -17.54 12.03 11.66
CA LEU A 215 -18.09 12.39 10.34
C LEU A 215 -18.25 11.11 9.50
N ILE A 216 -19.39 10.98 8.83
CA ILE A 216 -19.71 9.83 7.96
C ILE A 216 -19.65 10.24 6.49
N PHE A 217 -20.27 11.36 6.14
CA PHE A 217 -20.10 11.99 4.84
C PHE A 217 -20.59 13.45 4.89
N GLN A 218 -20.26 14.20 3.85
CA GLN A 218 -20.77 15.55 3.65
C GLN A 218 -21.01 15.86 2.18
N PHE A 219 -21.89 16.82 1.92
CA PHE A 219 -22.15 17.36 0.59
C PHE A 219 -22.75 18.76 0.71
N ASP A 220 -22.64 19.56 -0.35
CA ASP A 220 -23.34 20.83 -0.44
C ASP A 220 -24.68 20.67 -1.14
N THR A 221 -25.72 21.37 -0.67
CA THR A 221 -27.04 21.44 -1.31
C THR A 221 -27.46 22.87 -1.57
N ASN A 222 -28.14 23.11 -2.68
CA ASN A 222 -28.85 24.37 -2.97
C ASN A 222 -30.38 24.18 -3.02
N CYS A 223 -30.90 23.17 -2.29
CA CYS A 223 -32.31 22.80 -2.29
C CYS A 223 -33.23 24.03 -2.13
N PRO A 224 -34.12 24.31 -3.11
CA PRO A 224 -34.98 25.48 -3.07
C PRO A 224 -36.00 25.44 -1.92
N PRO A 225 -36.51 26.60 -1.47
CA PRO A 225 -37.53 26.67 -0.40
C PRO A 225 -38.86 25.98 -0.72
N THR A 226 -39.12 25.74 -2.01
CA THR A 226 -40.35 25.10 -2.50
C THR A 226 -40.21 23.58 -2.64
N LYS A 227 -39.05 23.03 -2.28
CA LYS A 227 -38.71 21.62 -2.46
C LYS A 227 -38.41 20.97 -1.11
N SER A 228 -38.71 19.68 -1.02
CA SER A 228 -38.39 18.88 0.16
C SER A 228 -36.92 18.50 0.14
N PHE A 229 -36.24 18.70 1.26
CA PHE A 229 -34.92 18.13 1.52
C PHE A 229 -35.07 16.94 2.47
N SER A 230 -34.74 15.75 1.99
CA SER A 230 -34.95 14.48 2.68
C SER A 230 -33.91 13.39 2.34
N PRO A 231 -32.60 13.66 2.48
CA PRO A 231 -31.60 12.61 2.39
C PRO A 231 -31.80 11.57 3.50
N SER A 232 -31.33 10.34 3.26
CA SER A 232 -31.38 9.27 4.25
C SER A 232 -30.24 8.28 4.15
N ILE A 233 -30.07 7.49 5.21
CA ILE A 233 -29.16 6.36 5.32
C ILE A 233 -29.91 5.17 5.91
N VAL A 234 -29.35 3.97 5.74
CA VAL A 234 -29.76 2.78 6.52
C VAL A 234 -28.60 2.41 7.44
N PRO A 235 -28.74 2.59 8.77
CA PRO A 235 -27.70 2.21 9.71
C PRO A 235 -27.75 0.71 10.02
N ILE A 236 -26.58 0.14 10.29
CA ILE A 236 -26.44 -1.18 10.91
C ILE A 236 -26.23 -1.02 12.41
N SER A 237 -25.41 -0.05 12.82
CA SER A 237 -25.17 0.31 14.22
C SER A 237 -24.82 1.80 14.35
N GLY A 238 -24.77 2.28 15.59
CA GLY A 238 -24.52 3.67 15.91
C GLY A 238 -25.78 4.53 15.90
N SER A 239 -25.67 5.74 16.44
CA SER A 239 -26.72 6.77 16.40
C SER A 239 -26.24 7.95 15.58
N TYR A 240 -27.13 8.57 14.80
CA TYR A 240 -26.76 9.54 13.77
C TYR A 240 -27.45 10.89 13.95
N GLU A 241 -26.75 11.94 13.55
CA GLU A 241 -27.22 13.32 13.55
C GLU A 241 -26.74 14.04 12.28
N TRP A 242 -27.66 14.80 11.67
CA TRP A 242 -27.41 15.62 10.50
C TRP A 242 -27.23 17.08 10.92
N GLU A 243 -26.15 17.72 10.48
CA GLU A 243 -26.00 19.17 10.49
C GLU A 243 -26.40 19.70 9.11
N LEU A 244 -27.38 20.59 9.04
CA LEU A 244 -27.99 21.01 7.76
C LEU A 244 -27.35 22.27 7.15
N GLY A 245 -26.28 22.79 7.75
CA GLY A 245 -25.53 23.97 7.24
C GLY A 245 -26.21 25.33 7.46
N ASN A 246 -27.41 25.36 8.04
CA ASN A 246 -28.14 26.58 8.41
C ASN A 246 -28.29 26.75 9.95
N GLY A 247 -27.48 26.02 10.73
CA GLY A 247 -27.58 25.96 12.19
C GLY A 247 -28.62 24.97 12.73
N THR A 248 -29.42 24.33 11.86
CA THR A 248 -30.34 23.25 12.26
C THR A 248 -29.60 21.92 12.34
N THR A 249 -29.88 21.14 13.39
CA THR A 249 -29.48 19.74 13.50
C THR A 249 -30.70 18.83 13.57
N VAL A 250 -30.60 17.63 13.00
CA VAL A 250 -31.67 16.62 13.00
C VAL A 250 -31.09 15.28 13.42
N THR A 251 -31.54 14.73 14.54
CA THR A 251 -31.18 13.37 14.96
C THR A 251 -32.01 12.34 14.20
N GLY A 252 -31.36 11.30 13.68
CA GLY A 252 -32.03 10.18 13.00
C GLY A 252 -31.36 9.76 11.70
N ASN A 253 -31.98 8.79 11.04
CA ASN A 253 -31.45 8.16 9.84
C ASN A 253 -31.89 8.86 8.54
N SER A 254 -32.85 9.77 8.65
CA SER A 254 -33.39 10.56 7.54
C SER A 254 -33.67 11.99 8.00
N VAL A 255 -33.63 12.92 7.06
CA VAL A 255 -33.99 14.31 7.29
C VAL A 255 -35.36 14.60 6.70
N SER A 256 -36.07 15.56 7.28
CA SER A 256 -37.19 16.26 6.64
C SER A 256 -37.03 17.74 6.93
N HIS A 257 -36.65 18.52 5.93
CA HIS A 257 -36.35 19.94 6.09
C HIS A 257 -36.75 20.78 4.88
N THR A 258 -36.97 22.07 5.13
CA THR A 258 -37.20 23.09 4.10
C THR A 258 -36.25 24.25 4.34
N TYR A 259 -35.41 24.56 3.35
CA TYR A 259 -34.49 25.70 3.43
C TYR A 259 -35.19 27.02 3.14
N ALA A 260 -34.73 28.12 3.75
CA ALA A 260 -35.31 29.44 3.54
C ALA A 260 -34.89 30.11 2.21
N ASN A 261 -33.78 29.67 1.61
CA ASN A 261 -33.27 30.13 0.32
C ASN A 261 -32.41 29.03 -0.33
N SER A 262 -32.09 29.22 -1.62
CA SER A 262 -31.25 28.30 -2.40
C SER A 262 -29.75 28.60 -2.30
N ASN A 263 -29.28 29.36 -1.32
CA ASN A 263 -27.84 29.56 -1.16
C ASN A 263 -27.20 28.23 -0.72
N PRO A 264 -26.06 27.82 -1.31
CA PRO A 264 -25.41 26.56 -0.95
C PRO A 264 -25.21 26.39 0.56
N LYS A 265 -25.52 25.20 1.07
CA LYS A 265 -25.35 24.78 2.47
C LYS A 265 -24.60 23.47 2.53
N THR A 266 -23.60 23.40 3.39
CA THR A 266 -22.89 22.15 3.67
C THR A 266 -23.69 21.31 4.66
N VAL A 267 -24.13 20.14 4.20
CA VAL A 267 -24.81 19.13 5.00
C VAL A 267 -23.80 18.09 5.41
N LYS A 268 -23.79 17.73 6.69
CA LYS A 268 -22.87 16.73 7.25
C LYS A 268 -23.65 15.71 8.06
N LEU A 269 -23.35 14.44 7.86
CA LEU A 269 -23.85 13.37 8.70
C LEU A 269 -22.76 12.94 9.68
N TYR A 270 -23.10 12.87 10.97
CA TYR A 270 -22.23 12.34 12.00
C TYR A 270 -22.83 11.13 12.69
N CYS A 271 -21.99 10.19 13.11
CA CYS A 271 -22.31 9.23 14.15
C CYS A 271 -21.96 9.85 15.52
N THR A 272 -22.93 9.91 16.43
CA THR A 272 -22.84 10.58 17.74
C THR A 272 -22.57 9.62 18.89
N SER A 273 -22.88 8.33 18.74
CA SER A 273 -22.56 7.31 19.72
C SER A 273 -22.55 5.91 19.09
N GLY A 274 -21.86 4.96 19.75
CA GLY A 274 -21.69 3.60 19.25
C GLY A 274 -20.63 3.49 18.15
N THR A 275 -20.50 2.29 17.57
CA THR A 275 -19.61 2.06 16.42
C THR A 275 -20.32 2.51 15.14
N PRO A 276 -19.76 3.46 14.36
CA PRO A 276 -20.33 3.86 13.08
C PRO A 276 -20.44 2.68 12.12
N SER A 277 -21.62 2.43 11.58
CA SER A 277 -21.84 1.41 10.57
C SER A 277 -23.14 1.67 9.80
N ILE A 278 -23.02 1.80 8.48
CA ILE A 278 -24.14 1.98 7.56
C ILE A 278 -24.09 0.95 6.43
N SER A 279 -25.26 0.60 5.90
CA SER A 279 -25.37 -0.20 4.67
C SER A 279 -25.71 0.65 3.45
N ASP A 280 -26.43 1.75 3.65
CA ASP A 280 -27.00 2.53 2.55
C ASP A 280 -26.72 4.02 2.68
N ILE A 281 -26.44 4.64 1.53
CA ILE A 281 -26.55 6.08 1.32
C ILE A 281 -27.61 6.31 0.24
N LEU A 282 -28.66 7.08 0.58
CA LEU A 282 -29.84 7.29 -0.25
C LEU A 282 -30.04 8.80 -0.50
N ILE A 283 -29.60 9.27 -1.67
CA ILE A 283 -29.61 10.69 -2.05
C ILE A 283 -30.37 10.87 -3.38
N TYR A 284 -31.68 11.05 -3.29
CA TYR A 284 -32.57 11.17 -4.45
C TYR A 284 -33.07 12.60 -4.61
N ASN A 285 -32.67 13.31 -5.67
CA ASN A 285 -33.14 14.67 -5.97
C ASN A 285 -33.01 15.63 -4.76
N GLN A 286 -31.81 15.65 -4.16
CA GLN A 286 -31.49 16.43 -2.97
C GLN A 286 -30.74 17.73 -3.31
N TYR A 287 -30.73 18.09 -4.59
CA TYR A 287 -30.12 19.31 -5.11
C TYR A 287 -28.65 19.43 -4.69
N VAL A 288 -27.93 18.30 -4.72
CA VAL A 288 -26.51 18.26 -4.39
C VAL A 288 -25.72 19.03 -5.45
N VAL A 289 -24.79 19.87 -5.00
CA VAL A 289 -23.93 20.70 -5.84
C VAL A 289 -22.46 20.41 -5.59
N GLY A 290 -21.65 20.46 -6.64
CA GLY A 290 -20.20 20.28 -6.53
C GLY A 290 -19.82 18.85 -6.17
N MET A 291 -18.88 18.68 -5.24
CA MET A 291 -18.38 17.36 -4.83
C MET A 291 -19.14 16.83 -3.61
N MET A 292 -19.54 15.56 -3.67
CA MET A 292 -20.00 14.82 -2.49
C MET A 292 -18.85 13.99 -1.92
N ASP A 293 -18.57 14.16 -0.62
CA ASP A 293 -17.49 13.45 0.06
C ASP A 293 -18.06 12.35 0.96
N ILE A 294 -17.92 11.10 0.52
CA ILE A 294 -18.25 9.90 1.30
C ILE A 294 -17.01 9.13 1.74
N SER A 295 -15.83 9.78 1.77
CA SER A 295 -14.55 9.14 2.14
C SER A 295 -14.51 8.60 3.58
N HIS A 296 -15.40 9.09 4.45
CA HIS A 296 -15.53 8.67 5.83
C HIS A 296 -16.67 7.66 6.06
N ALA A 297 -17.32 7.20 4.99
CA ALA A 297 -18.49 6.34 5.11
C ALA A 297 -18.12 4.98 5.71
N ALA A 298 -18.77 4.63 6.83
CA ALA A 298 -18.47 3.43 7.60
C ALA A 298 -19.24 2.20 7.09
N PHE A 299 -18.90 1.74 5.88
CA PHE A 299 -19.51 0.55 5.27
C PHE A 299 -18.92 -0.75 5.83
N ALA A 300 -19.69 -1.53 6.61
CA ALA A 300 -19.16 -2.70 7.32
C ALA A 300 -19.62 -4.07 6.80
N SER A 301 -20.80 -4.20 6.20
CA SER A 301 -21.33 -5.51 5.76
C SER A 301 -21.82 -5.49 4.32
N LEU A 302 -22.97 -4.86 4.07
CA LEU A 302 -23.58 -4.68 2.77
C LEU A 302 -23.41 -3.23 2.34
N VAL A 303 -23.13 -2.96 1.06
CA VAL A 303 -22.90 -1.59 0.57
C VAL A 303 -23.85 -1.27 -0.59
N ARG A 304 -24.69 -0.26 -0.36
CA ARG A 304 -25.62 0.31 -1.34
C ARG A 304 -25.46 1.83 -1.40
N VAL A 305 -24.91 2.32 -2.48
CA VAL A 305 -24.80 3.76 -2.75
C VAL A 305 -25.79 4.10 -3.85
N ASN A 306 -26.84 4.85 -3.51
CA ASN A 306 -27.89 5.25 -4.43
C ASN A 306 -27.97 6.79 -4.48
N ILE A 307 -27.41 7.38 -5.53
CA ILE A 307 -27.34 8.83 -5.74
C ILE A 307 -27.97 9.16 -7.10
N TYR A 308 -29.13 9.81 -7.07
CA TYR A 308 -29.91 10.04 -8.27
C TYR A 308 -30.42 11.46 -8.39
N SER A 309 -30.53 11.93 -9.63
CA SER A 309 -31.24 13.16 -9.98
C SER A 309 -30.66 14.40 -9.27
N ASN A 310 -29.33 14.51 -9.19
CA ASN A 310 -28.63 15.71 -8.73
C ASN A 310 -27.78 16.29 -9.88
N PRO A 311 -28.37 17.04 -10.83
CA PRO A 311 -27.68 17.48 -12.05
C PRO A 311 -26.46 18.40 -11.81
N GLN A 312 -26.31 18.95 -10.61
CA GLN A 312 -25.19 19.82 -10.23
C GLN A 312 -24.13 19.12 -9.38
N LEU A 313 -24.30 17.83 -9.07
CA LEU A 313 -23.27 16.99 -8.45
C LEU A 313 -22.22 16.65 -9.51
N THR A 314 -21.01 17.18 -9.36
CA THR A 314 -19.92 17.07 -10.34
C THR A 314 -18.94 15.94 -10.05
N GLY A 315 -18.97 15.35 -8.85
CA GLY A 315 -18.14 14.20 -8.53
C GLY A 315 -18.37 13.67 -7.12
N ILE A 316 -17.80 12.49 -6.85
CA ILE A 316 -17.94 11.79 -5.57
C ILE A 316 -16.55 11.32 -5.11
N THR A 317 -16.20 11.61 -3.86
CA THR A 317 -15.00 11.08 -3.21
C THR A 317 -15.36 9.83 -2.42
N LEU A 318 -14.75 8.70 -2.75
CA LEU A 318 -14.95 7.41 -2.04
C LEU A 318 -13.92 7.22 -0.91
N PRO A 319 -14.18 6.31 0.05
CA PRO A 319 -13.15 5.84 0.98
C PRO A 319 -11.97 5.24 0.23
N SER A 320 -10.79 5.18 0.84
CA SER A 320 -9.62 4.53 0.21
C SER A 320 -9.84 3.04 -0.04
N VAL A 321 -10.59 2.37 0.85
CA VAL A 321 -11.05 0.99 0.71
C VAL A 321 -12.44 0.88 1.35
N ILE A 322 -13.36 0.19 0.67
CA ILE A 322 -14.65 -0.20 1.24
C ILE A 322 -14.56 -1.67 1.69
N THR A 323 -14.74 -1.91 3.00
CA THR A 323 -14.63 -3.27 3.58
C THR A 323 -15.89 -4.10 3.41
N GLY A 324 -17.06 -3.47 3.39
CA GLY A 324 -18.32 -4.15 3.11
C GLY A 324 -18.39 -4.69 1.67
N ALA A 325 -19.22 -5.71 1.46
CA ALA A 325 -19.49 -6.25 0.14
C ALA A 325 -20.49 -5.35 -0.61
N LEU A 326 -20.10 -4.87 -1.78
CA LEU A 326 -20.95 -4.10 -2.66
C LEU A 326 -22.13 -4.95 -3.15
N GLU A 327 -23.33 -4.39 -3.00
CA GLU A 327 -24.54 -4.87 -3.65
C GLU A 327 -25.00 -3.89 -4.73
N GLN A 328 -24.94 -2.58 -4.47
CA GLN A 328 -25.40 -1.57 -5.42
C GLN A 328 -24.52 -0.33 -5.39
N PHE A 329 -24.02 0.07 -6.55
CA PHE A 329 -23.45 1.38 -6.78
C PHE A 329 -24.23 2.04 -7.92
N ASN A 330 -25.32 2.71 -7.57
CA ASN A 330 -26.16 3.37 -8.53
C ASN A 330 -26.03 4.88 -8.41
N VAL A 331 -25.35 5.47 -9.38
CA VAL A 331 -25.12 6.89 -9.48
C VAL A 331 -25.62 7.34 -10.85
N SER A 332 -26.86 7.83 -10.93
CA SER A 332 -27.50 8.11 -12.23
C SER A 332 -28.24 9.44 -12.28
N TYR A 333 -28.30 10.06 -13.46
CA TYR A 333 -28.95 11.36 -13.68
C TYR A 333 -28.31 12.49 -12.83
N ASN A 334 -26.99 12.49 -12.72
CA ASN A 334 -26.25 13.57 -12.05
C ASN A 334 -25.34 14.31 -13.06
N GLY A 335 -24.64 15.33 -12.58
CA GLY A 335 -23.71 16.13 -13.39
C GLY A 335 -22.26 15.68 -13.29
N ILE A 336 -21.99 14.41 -12.98
CA ILE A 336 -20.62 13.95 -12.73
C ILE A 336 -19.81 14.03 -14.00
N VAL A 337 -18.74 14.82 -13.97
CA VAL A 337 -17.88 15.13 -15.13
C VAL A 337 -16.47 14.59 -14.91
N GLY A 338 -15.79 14.29 -16.00
CA GLY A 338 -14.41 13.83 -15.96
C GLY A 338 -14.30 12.38 -15.47
N ASP A 339 -13.17 12.06 -14.85
CA ASP A 339 -12.86 10.69 -14.45
C ASP A 339 -13.52 10.31 -13.12
N LEU A 340 -14.13 9.13 -13.07
CA LEU A 340 -14.71 8.56 -11.86
C LEU A 340 -13.82 7.43 -11.31
N TYR A 341 -13.41 7.56 -10.05
CA TYR A 341 -12.53 6.60 -9.37
C TYR A 341 -13.35 5.67 -8.47
N LEU A 342 -13.60 4.45 -8.93
CA LEU A 342 -14.25 3.35 -8.21
C LEU A 342 -13.25 2.34 -7.64
N THR A 343 -11.99 2.75 -7.45
CA THR A 343 -10.88 1.90 -6.97
C THR A 343 -11.09 1.37 -5.55
N ALA A 344 -11.99 1.98 -4.78
CA ALA A 344 -12.37 1.54 -3.45
C ALA A 344 -13.27 0.29 -3.44
N LEU A 345 -13.93 -0.02 -4.57
CA LEU A 345 -14.87 -1.13 -4.72
C LEU A 345 -14.11 -2.43 -4.97
N VAL A 346 -13.66 -3.06 -3.88
CA VAL A 346 -12.78 -4.25 -3.90
C VAL A 346 -13.49 -5.55 -3.51
N ASN A 347 -14.72 -5.47 -3.00
CA ASN A 347 -15.48 -6.61 -2.49
C ASN A 347 -16.92 -6.57 -3.01
N PHE A 348 -17.36 -7.63 -3.68
CA PHE A 348 -18.68 -7.73 -4.30
C PHE A 348 -19.49 -8.90 -3.73
N ASN A 349 -20.80 -8.72 -3.55
CA ASN A 349 -21.70 -9.83 -3.28
C ASN A 349 -22.28 -10.41 -4.58
N SER A 350 -23.02 -11.52 -4.51
CA SER A 350 -23.60 -12.18 -5.70
C SER A 350 -24.67 -11.38 -6.43
N SER A 351 -25.09 -10.23 -5.92
CA SER A 351 -26.09 -9.34 -6.52
C SER A 351 -25.47 -8.02 -6.96
N ALA A 352 -24.15 -7.88 -6.88
CA ALA A 352 -23.45 -6.61 -7.08
C ALA A 352 -23.74 -5.99 -8.45
N SER A 353 -24.27 -4.77 -8.44
CA SER A 353 -24.57 -3.98 -9.64
C SER A 353 -23.92 -2.60 -9.59
N ILE A 354 -23.34 -2.16 -10.71
CA ILE A 354 -22.84 -0.79 -10.88
C ILE A 354 -23.65 -0.13 -12.01
N SER A 355 -24.34 0.98 -11.72
CA SER A 355 -25.15 1.73 -12.68
C SER A 355 -24.76 3.21 -12.70
N LEU A 356 -24.24 3.70 -13.82
CA LEU A 356 -23.67 5.06 -13.95
C LEU A 356 -24.47 5.99 -14.88
N ASN A 357 -25.73 5.68 -15.15
CA ASN A 357 -26.49 6.23 -16.27
C ASN A 357 -26.66 7.76 -16.25
N ASN A 358 -26.56 8.42 -17.40
CA ASN A 358 -26.76 9.87 -17.55
C ASN A 358 -25.86 10.71 -16.64
N ASN A 359 -24.56 10.45 -16.68
CA ASN A 359 -23.53 11.30 -16.08
C ASN A 359 -22.44 11.54 -17.13
N PRO A 360 -22.00 12.76 -17.42
CA PRO A 360 -20.95 13.06 -18.43
C PRO A 360 -19.52 12.65 -18.00
N ILE A 361 -19.32 11.37 -17.66
CA ILE A 361 -18.07 10.75 -17.22
C ILE A 361 -17.18 10.43 -18.43
N THR A 362 -15.90 10.83 -18.37
CA THR A 362 -14.93 10.52 -19.44
C THR A 362 -14.34 9.12 -19.28
N PHE A 363 -14.01 8.72 -18.07
CA PHE A 363 -13.41 7.41 -17.80
C PHE A 363 -13.79 6.88 -16.43
N VAL A 364 -13.83 5.56 -16.27
CA VAL A 364 -14.10 4.91 -14.97
C VAL A 364 -12.90 4.04 -14.58
N TYR A 365 -12.25 4.41 -13.48
CA TYR A 365 -11.18 3.62 -12.89
C TYR A 365 -11.74 2.63 -11.88
N PHE A 366 -11.35 1.37 -11.99
CA PHE A 366 -11.72 0.33 -11.04
C PHE A 366 -10.50 -0.19 -10.29
N ALA A 367 -10.73 -0.92 -9.20
CA ALA A 367 -9.67 -1.61 -8.48
C ALA A 367 -8.97 -2.63 -9.39
N ASN A 368 -7.67 -2.82 -9.24
CA ASN A 368 -6.91 -3.79 -10.03
C ASN A 368 -7.14 -5.25 -9.59
N THR A 369 -7.63 -5.46 -8.36
CA THR A 369 -7.90 -6.76 -7.75
C THR A 369 -9.19 -6.66 -6.96
N VAL A 370 -10.08 -7.64 -7.15
CA VAL A 370 -11.38 -7.67 -6.50
C VAL A 370 -11.71 -9.05 -5.94
N SER A 371 -12.55 -9.08 -4.92
CA SER A 371 -13.11 -10.29 -4.32
C SER A 371 -14.62 -10.35 -4.55
N GLY A 372 -15.18 -11.56 -4.55
CA GLY A 372 -16.60 -11.76 -4.89
C GLY A 372 -16.87 -11.91 -6.38
N LEU A 373 -18.16 -11.79 -6.76
CA LEU A 373 -18.66 -11.93 -8.14
C LEU A 373 -19.46 -10.67 -8.48
N ILE A 374 -19.31 -10.09 -9.67
CA ILE A 374 -20.19 -9.01 -10.13
C ILE A 374 -21.37 -9.55 -10.94
N ASN A 375 -22.56 -8.96 -10.73
CA ASN A 375 -23.76 -9.33 -11.47
C ASN A 375 -24.03 -8.39 -12.64
N SER A 376 -23.89 -7.07 -12.49
CA SER A 376 -24.13 -6.18 -13.63
C SER A 376 -23.30 -4.91 -13.61
N ILE A 377 -22.96 -4.45 -14.82
CA ILE A 377 -22.41 -3.12 -15.05
C ILE A 377 -23.25 -2.44 -16.13
N ASP A 378 -23.69 -1.23 -15.85
CA ASP A 378 -24.61 -0.48 -16.69
C ASP A 378 -24.11 0.97 -16.83
N MET A 379 -23.74 1.35 -18.06
CA MET A 379 -23.23 2.68 -18.38
C MET A 379 -23.98 3.21 -19.60
N ARG A 380 -25.14 3.83 -19.39
CA ARG A 380 -25.93 4.48 -20.45
C ARG A 380 -25.73 5.97 -20.47
N SER A 381 -25.56 6.56 -21.65
CA SER A 381 -25.48 8.01 -21.83
C SER A 381 -24.43 8.65 -20.90
N CYS A 382 -23.29 7.98 -20.73
CA CYS A 382 -22.25 8.40 -19.80
C CYS A 382 -21.17 9.27 -20.45
N ASN A 383 -21.10 9.32 -21.79
CA ASN A 383 -19.99 9.95 -22.52
C ASN A 383 -18.62 9.31 -22.23
N ILE A 384 -18.59 7.99 -21.93
CA ILE A 384 -17.32 7.25 -21.80
C ILE A 384 -16.49 7.49 -23.05
N ASP A 385 -15.30 8.04 -22.86
CA ASP A 385 -14.40 8.45 -23.91
C ASP A 385 -13.36 7.37 -24.17
N TYR A 386 -13.19 7.04 -25.43
CA TYR A 386 -12.23 6.07 -25.97
C TYR A 386 -12.40 4.63 -25.46
N LEU A 387 -12.26 4.33 -24.17
CA LEU A 387 -12.11 2.97 -23.66
C LEU A 387 -13.00 2.68 -22.44
N ALA A 388 -13.74 1.55 -22.49
CA ALA A 388 -14.28 0.88 -21.33
C ALA A 388 -13.39 -0.32 -20.94
N SER A 389 -12.72 -0.23 -19.79
CA SER A 389 -11.79 -1.26 -19.31
C SER A 389 -12.38 -2.12 -18.19
N PHE A 390 -12.54 -3.41 -18.48
CA PHE A 390 -12.95 -4.47 -17.55
C PHE A 390 -11.80 -5.45 -17.28
N THR A 391 -10.55 -5.01 -17.43
CA THR A 391 -9.34 -5.84 -17.28
C THR A 391 -9.12 -6.38 -15.85
N TRP A 392 -9.68 -5.70 -14.85
CA TRP A 392 -9.71 -6.13 -13.46
C TRP A 392 -10.75 -7.23 -13.18
N LEU A 393 -11.74 -7.37 -14.07
CA LEU A 393 -12.96 -8.07 -13.77
C LEU A 393 -12.87 -9.55 -14.17
N GLN A 394 -12.43 -10.36 -13.22
CA GLN A 394 -12.16 -11.79 -13.43
C GLN A 394 -13.30 -12.69 -12.93
N LYS A 395 -14.28 -12.16 -12.20
CA LYS A 395 -15.27 -12.98 -11.49
C LYS A 395 -16.69 -12.48 -11.72
N TRP A 396 -17.53 -13.33 -12.31
CA TRP A 396 -18.89 -13.03 -12.75
C TRP A 396 -19.90 -13.96 -12.08
N THR A 397 -21.11 -13.47 -11.83
CA THR A 397 -22.24 -14.33 -11.52
C THR A 397 -22.67 -15.12 -12.77
N ALA A 398 -23.49 -16.15 -12.60
CA ALA A 398 -23.97 -16.95 -13.73
C ALA A 398 -24.82 -16.16 -14.74
N ASN A 399 -25.47 -15.09 -14.30
CA ASN A 399 -26.36 -14.26 -15.11
C ASN A 399 -25.76 -12.88 -15.40
N ALA A 400 -24.43 -12.76 -15.37
CA ALA A 400 -23.82 -11.45 -15.38
C ALA A 400 -24.08 -10.69 -16.68
N SER A 401 -24.25 -9.37 -16.60
CA SER A 401 -24.49 -8.52 -17.77
C SER A 401 -23.66 -7.25 -17.79
N ILE A 402 -23.28 -6.83 -18.99
CA ILE A 402 -22.71 -5.50 -19.23
C ILE A 402 -23.57 -4.80 -20.25
N ILE A 403 -23.95 -3.56 -19.95
CA ILE A 403 -24.73 -2.70 -20.84
C ILE A 403 -23.99 -1.39 -21.04
N LEU A 404 -23.64 -1.10 -22.29
CA LEU A 404 -22.97 0.11 -22.73
C LEU A 404 -23.82 0.74 -23.82
N MET A 405 -24.56 1.80 -23.50
CA MET A 405 -25.49 2.40 -24.46
C MET A 405 -25.29 3.90 -24.58
N ASN A 406 -25.43 4.45 -25.78
CA ASN A 406 -25.38 5.88 -26.03
C ASN A 406 -24.08 6.54 -25.51
N ASN A 407 -22.94 5.88 -25.69
CA ASN A 407 -21.62 6.46 -25.41
C ASN A 407 -20.93 6.73 -26.75
N PRO A 408 -21.20 7.88 -27.40
CA PRO A 408 -20.77 8.14 -28.78
C PRO A 408 -19.26 8.25 -28.95
N ASN A 409 -18.50 8.42 -27.86
CA ASN A 409 -17.04 8.47 -27.89
C ASN A 409 -16.39 7.14 -27.48
N LEU A 410 -17.17 6.12 -27.09
CA LEU A 410 -16.64 4.81 -26.72
C LEU A 410 -16.19 4.07 -27.97
N ASN A 411 -14.88 3.92 -28.12
CA ASN A 411 -14.23 3.28 -29.27
C ASN A 411 -13.83 1.84 -28.97
N ALA A 412 -13.42 1.55 -27.75
CA ALA A 412 -12.82 0.28 -27.38
C ALA A 412 -13.41 -0.32 -26.09
N ILE A 413 -13.46 -1.65 -26.04
CA ILE A 413 -13.83 -2.42 -24.85
C ILE A 413 -12.74 -3.48 -24.63
N HIS A 414 -12.14 -3.48 -23.43
CA HIS A 414 -11.11 -4.45 -23.06
C HIS A 414 -11.53 -5.29 -21.85
N PHE A 415 -11.32 -6.60 -21.93
CA PHE A 415 -11.55 -7.56 -20.85
C PHE A 415 -10.23 -8.07 -20.25
N SER A 416 -10.30 -8.81 -19.14
CA SER A 416 -9.11 -9.42 -18.53
C SER A 416 -8.54 -10.52 -19.42
N THR A 417 -7.21 -10.66 -19.44
CA THR A 417 -6.52 -11.81 -20.02
C THR A 417 -6.30 -12.92 -18.99
N ASN A 418 -6.55 -12.65 -17.71
CA ASN A 418 -6.43 -13.62 -16.63
C ASN A 418 -7.60 -14.60 -16.64
N PRO A 419 -7.45 -15.80 -16.04
CA PRO A 419 -8.53 -16.77 -15.94
C PRO A 419 -9.77 -16.17 -15.26
N HIS A 420 -10.93 -16.31 -15.93
CA HIS A 420 -12.20 -15.88 -15.39
C HIS A 420 -12.91 -16.99 -14.61
N VAL A 421 -13.63 -16.62 -13.55
CA VAL A 421 -14.57 -17.47 -12.82
C VAL A 421 -15.99 -17.02 -13.16
N GLY A 422 -16.87 -17.96 -13.49
CA GLY A 422 -18.22 -17.66 -13.97
C GLY A 422 -18.25 -17.29 -15.46
N SER A 423 -19.35 -16.69 -15.89
CA SER A 423 -19.60 -16.39 -17.31
C SER A 423 -20.39 -15.09 -17.47
N LEU A 424 -20.03 -14.29 -18.48
CA LEU A 424 -20.84 -13.15 -18.89
C LEU A 424 -22.00 -13.65 -19.76
N GLN A 425 -23.20 -13.58 -19.20
CA GLN A 425 -24.41 -14.04 -19.88
C GLN A 425 -24.83 -13.07 -20.98
N SER A 426 -24.61 -11.76 -20.79
CA SER A 426 -25.03 -10.74 -21.74
C SER A 426 -24.05 -9.58 -21.86
N LEU A 427 -23.79 -9.16 -23.11
CA LEU A 427 -23.06 -7.95 -23.44
C LEU A 427 -23.90 -7.17 -24.45
N ASP A 428 -24.43 -6.02 -24.03
CA ASP A 428 -25.26 -5.17 -24.87
C ASP A 428 -24.57 -3.82 -25.12
N VAL A 429 -24.06 -3.63 -26.33
CA VAL A 429 -23.35 -2.42 -26.77
C VAL A 429 -24.14 -1.75 -27.87
N ARG A 430 -24.75 -0.59 -27.58
CA ARG A 430 -25.56 0.14 -28.56
C ARG A 430 -25.24 1.62 -28.68
N SER A 431 -25.31 2.12 -29.91
CA SER A 431 -25.17 3.56 -30.17
C SER A 431 -23.86 4.12 -29.58
N CYS A 432 -22.79 3.35 -29.72
CA CYS A 432 -21.42 3.75 -29.42
C CYS A 432 -20.65 4.01 -30.73
N ALA A 433 -19.40 4.48 -30.66
CA ALA A 433 -18.53 4.58 -31.84
C ALA A 433 -17.49 3.45 -31.83
N LEU A 434 -17.96 2.22 -31.63
CA LEU A 434 -17.10 1.08 -31.36
C LEU A 434 -16.27 0.74 -32.60
N SER A 435 -14.96 0.94 -32.51
CA SER A 435 -13.98 0.52 -33.53
C SER A 435 -13.17 -0.68 -33.07
N ASN A 436 -13.18 -1.00 -31.76
CA ASN A 436 -12.39 -2.09 -31.19
C ASN A 436 -12.99 -2.74 -29.93
N ALA A 437 -13.89 -3.72 -30.08
CA ALA A 437 -14.15 -4.66 -29.00
C ALA A 437 -13.13 -5.80 -29.06
N SER A 438 -12.31 -5.94 -28.00
CA SER A 438 -11.33 -7.02 -27.91
C SER A 438 -11.62 -7.97 -26.76
N PHE A 439 -11.74 -9.25 -27.11
CA PHE A 439 -11.84 -10.37 -26.17
C PHE A 439 -10.49 -11.08 -25.98
N ALA A 440 -9.39 -10.46 -26.42
CA ALA A 440 -8.06 -11.07 -26.41
C ALA A 440 -7.73 -11.65 -25.03
N GLY A 441 -7.50 -12.97 -24.96
CA GLY A 441 -7.14 -13.70 -23.74
C GLY A 441 -8.31 -14.33 -22.96
N TRP A 442 -9.57 -13.99 -23.27
CA TRP A 442 -10.72 -14.56 -22.56
C TRP A 442 -11.27 -15.83 -23.24
N VAL A 443 -10.59 -16.96 -22.98
CA VAL A 443 -10.92 -18.27 -23.59
C VAL A 443 -12.32 -18.81 -23.25
N SER A 444 -12.94 -18.33 -22.17
CA SER A 444 -14.29 -18.74 -21.73
C SER A 444 -15.41 -17.76 -22.12
N ALA A 445 -15.11 -16.69 -22.86
CA ALA A 445 -16.10 -15.67 -23.25
C ALA A 445 -17.31 -16.24 -24.01
N MET A 446 -17.16 -17.39 -24.66
CA MET A 446 -18.17 -17.99 -25.53
C MET A 446 -18.67 -19.35 -25.03
N GLN A 447 -18.53 -19.62 -23.72
CA GLN A 447 -18.87 -20.92 -23.13
C GLN A 447 -20.18 -20.92 -22.32
N ALA A 448 -20.77 -19.76 -22.04
CA ALA A 448 -22.03 -19.67 -21.31
C ALA A 448 -23.21 -20.16 -22.17
N ALA A 449 -24.05 -21.03 -21.62
CA ALA A 449 -25.26 -21.49 -22.30
C ALA A 449 -26.27 -20.35 -22.44
N GLY A 450 -26.77 -20.13 -23.66
CA GLY A 450 -27.74 -19.08 -23.95
C GLY A 450 -27.21 -17.65 -23.85
N LEU A 451 -25.89 -17.44 -24.03
CA LEU A 451 -25.31 -16.09 -24.00
C LEU A 451 -25.96 -15.17 -25.04
N VAL A 452 -25.99 -13.87 -24.78
CA VAL A 452 -26.60 -12.87 -25.68
C VAL A 452 -25.64 -11.68 -25.86
N TYR A 453 -25.00 -11.61 -27.01
CA TYR A 453 -24.11 -10.50 -27.40
C TYR A 453 -24.77 -9.64 -28.46
N ILE A 454 -24.99 -8.37 -28.13
CA ILE A 454 -25.67 -7.38 -28.95
C ILE A 454 -24.71 -6.23 -29.24
N TYR A 455 -24.50 -5.98 -30.52
CA TYR A 455 -23.76 -4.85 -31.07
C TYR A 455 -24.67 -4.14 -32.05
N GLN A 456 -25.28 -3.03 -31.64
CA GLN A 456 -26.28 -2.35 -32.45
C GLN A 456 -25.94 -0.88 -32.64
N ASP A 457 -26.07 -0.38 -33.86
CA ASP A 457 -25.93 1.06 -34.15
C ASP A 457 -24.57 1.65 -33.72
N ASN A 458 -23.49 0.86 -33.81
CA ASN A 458 -22.16 1.26 -33.33
C ASN A 458 -21.27 1.91 -34.41
N GLY A 459 -21.77 2.02 -35.65
CA GLY A 459 -21.01 2.57 -36.78
C GLY A 459 -19.80 1.73 -37.20
N MET A 460 -19.77 0.44 -36.87
CA MET A 460 -18.66 -0.45 -37.22
C MET A 460 -18.52 -0.60 -38.74
N THR A 461 -17.30 -0.46 -39.24
CA THR A 461 -16.92 -0.79 -40.62
C THR A 461 -16.96 -2.30 -40.87
N ALA A 462 -16.97 -2.71 -42.15
CA ALA A 462 -16.95 -4.13 -42.51
C ALA A 462 -15.72 -4.86 -41.94
N GLY A 463 -14.55 -4.20 -41.95
CA GLY A 463 -13.32 -4.74 -41.35
C GLY A 463 -13.42 -4.97 -39.85
N GLU A 464 -14.02 -4.03 -39.11
CA GLU A 464 -14.23 -4.16 -37.67
C GLU A 464 -15.26 -5.25 -37.32
N VAL A 465 -16.33 -5.37 -38.10
CA VAL A 465 -17.31 -6.47 -37.96
C VAL A 465 -16.64 -7.82 -38.25
N ASN A 466 -15.84 -7.91 -39.32
CA ASN A 466 -15.11 -9.13 -39.65
C ASN A 466 -14.13 -9.53 -38.54
N ARG A 467 -13.41 -8.55 -37.96
CA ARG A 467 -12.49 -8.79 -36.84
C ARG A 467 -13.22 -9.27 -35.59
N LEU A 468 -14.34 -8.66 -35.23
CA LEU A 468 -15.17 -9.11 -34.10
C LEU A 468 -15.64 -10.55 -34.28
N LEU A 469 -16.17 -10.90 -35.47
CA LEU A 469 -16.60 -12.26 -35.79
C LEU A 469 -15.44 -13.27 -35.71
N TRP A 470 -14.24 -12.88 -36.16
CA TRP A 470 -13.04 -13.70 -36.03
C TRP A 470 -12.70 -13.95 -34.56
N GLU A 471 -12.63 -12.91 -33.73
CA GLU A 471 -12.28 -13.05 -32.30
C GLU A 471 -13.27 -13.96 -31.57
N LEU A 472 -14.58 -13.74 -31.76
CA LEU A 472 -15.63 -14.58 -31.19
C LEU A 472 -15.49 -16.04 -31.66
N ASN A 473 -15.17 -16.25 -32.94
CA ASN A 473 -14.97 -17.58 -33.48
C ASN A 473 -13.74 -18.29 -32.90
N VAL A 474 -12.65 -17.58 -32.62
CA VAL A 474 -11.43 -18.15 -32.03
C VAL A 474 -11.70 -18.75 -30.65
N VAL A 475 -12.52 -18.09 -29.83
CA VAL A 475 -12.83 -18.54 -28.46
C VAL A 475 -14.08 -19.43 -28.36
N ALA A 476 -14.88 -19.54 -29.43
CA ALA A 476 -16.07 -20.38 -29.48
C ALA A 476 -15.74 -21.88 -29.58
N THR A 477 -16.39 -22.69 -28.73
CA THR A 477 -16.32 -24.15 -28.71
C THR A 477 -17.50 -24.81 -29.42
N ASN A 478 -17.34 -26.06 -29.90
CA ASN A 478 -18.43 -26.83 -30.49
C ASN A 478 -19.47 -27.21 -29.43
N GLY A 479 -20.76 -27.13 -29.79
CA GLY A 479 -21.87 -27.50 -28.91
C GLY A 479 -22.31 -26.40 -27.94
N SER A 480 -21.77 -25.19 -28.08
CA SER A 480 -22.24 -24.00 -27.36
C SER A 480 -23.59 -23.53 -27.92
N SER A 481 -24.36 -22.80 -27.11
CA SER A 481 -25.61 -22.16 -27.52
C SER A 481 -25.61 -20.69 -27.10
N GLY A 482 -26.05 -19.80 -27.99
CA GLY A 482 -26.07 -18.37 -27.73
C GLY A 482 -26.48 -17.55 -28.96
N GLN A 483 -26.64 -16.25 -28.75
CA GLN A 483 -27.07 -15.28 -29.74
C GLN A 483 -26.00 -14.21 -29.92
N ILE A 484 -25.61 -13.97 -31.17
CA ILE A 484 -24.76 -12.85 -31.57
C ILE A 484 -25.57 -12.01 -32.55
N PHE A 485 -25.81 -10.75 -32.19
CA PHE A 485 -26.57 -9.81 -32.99
C PHE A 485 -25.71 -8.59 -33.29
N ILE A 486 -25.34 -8.39 -34.55
CA ILE A 486 -24.55 -7.25 -35.04
C ILE A 486 -25.39 -6.54 -36.10
N ALA A 487 -25.98 -5.39 -35.78
CA ALA A 487 -26.98 -4.80 -36.67
C ALA A 487 -27.04 -3.27 -36.64
N GLY A 488 -27.93 -2.71 -37.46
CA GLY A 488 -28.27 -1.29 -37.45
C GLY A 488 -27.31 -0.48 -38.32
N THR A 489 -26.64 0.53 -37.76
CA THR A 489 -25.62 1.30 -38.50
C THR A 489 -24.29 0.56 -38.75
N ASN A 490 -24.14 -0.66 -38.21
CA ASN A 490 -22.96 -1.50 -38.45
C ASN A 490 -22.97 -2.04 -39.89
N ALA A 491 -21.82 -2.08 -40.55
CA ALA A 491 -21.72 -2.64 -41.88
C ALA A 491 -21.95 -4.18 -41.89
N ALA A 492 -22.46 -4.70 -43.00
CA ALA A 492 -22.52 -6.14 -43.22
C ALA A 492 -21.10 -6.75 -43.32
N PRO A 493 -20.87 -7.99 -42.84
CA PRO A 493 -19.59 -8.66 -42.98
C PRO A 493 -19.28 -8.98 -44.44
N ASP A 494 -18.00 -9.00 -44.79
CA ASP A 494 -17.50 -9.39 -46.12
C ASP A 494 -16.41 -10.49 -46.04
N SER A 495 -15.72 -10.72 -47.14
CA SER A 495 -14.71 -11.80 -47.25
C SER A 495 -13.26 -11.35 -47.17
N SER A 496 -12.98 -10.03 -47.13
CA SER A 496 -11.62 -9.51 -47.37
C SER A 496 -11.24 -8.26 -46.57
N SER A 497 -12.19 -7.50 -46.02
CA SER A 497 -11.88 -6.27 -45.29
C SER A 497 -11.03 -6.55 -44.05
N ASP A 498 -10.01 -5.70 -43.85
CA ASP A 498 -8.97 -5.81 -42.81
C ASP A 498 -8.25 -7.17 -42.74
N GLY A 499 -8.28 -7.96 -43.82
CA GLY A 499 -7.64 -9.27 -43.88
C GLY A 499 -8.43 -10.41 -43.19
N TYR A 500 -9.67 -10.15 -42.78
CA TYR A 500 -10.54 -11.12 -42.12
C TYR A 500 -11.71 -11.53 -43.03
N ASN A 501 -11.99 -12.82 -43.13
CA ASN A 501 -13.16 -13.33 -43.85
C ASN A 501 -14.37 -13.48 -42.92
N GLY A 502 -15.07 -12.36 -42.67
CA GLY A 502 -16.22 -12.31 -41.77
C GLY A 502 -17.37 -13.24 -42.18
N ILE A 503 -17.60 -13.42 -43.48
CA ILE A 503 -18.61 -14.38 -43.99
C ILE A 503 -18.28 -15.82 -43.53
N ALA A 504 -17.02 -16.23 -43.65
CA ALA A 504 -16.58 -17.55 -43.22
C ALA A 504 -16.67 -17.71 -41.69
N TYR A 505 -16.28 -16.68 -40.92
CA TYR A 505 -16.36 -16.72 -39.46
C TYR A 505 -17.80 -16.77 -38.94
N LYS A 506 -18.72 -16.04 -39.58
CA LYS A 506 -20.17 -16.14 -39.31
C LYS A 506 -20.67 -17.58 -39.53
N ALA A 507 -20.36 -18.18 -40.68
CA ALA A 507 -20.77 -19.56 -40.98
C ALA A 507 -20.18 -20.57 -39.98
N SER A 508 -18.92 -20.38 -39.59
CA SER A 508 -18.24 -21.18 -38.56
C SER A 508 -18.95 -21.09 -37.21
N LEU A 509 -19.26 -19.88 -36.73
CA LEU A 509 -20.00 -19.68 -35.48
C LEU A 509 -21.38 -20.37 -35.50
N ILE A 510 -22.10 -20.29 -36.62
CA ILE A 510 -23.38 -21.00 -36.79
C ILE A 510 -23.18 -22.52 -36.69
N SER A 511 -22.16 -23.07 -37.35
CA SER A 511 -21.84 -24.50 -37.27
C SER A 511 -21.46 -24.97 -35.86
N LYS A 512 -20.93 -24.06 -35.03
CA LYS A 512 -20.61 -24.31 -33.61
C LYS A 512 -21.83 -24.30 -32.70
N GLY A 513 -23.00 -23.84 -33.18
CA GLY A 513 -24.27 -23.84 -32.45
C GLY A 513 -24.83 -22.44 -32.10
N PHE A 514 -24.18 -21.35 -32.53
CA PHE A 514 -24.64 -19.99 -32.25
C PHE A 514 -25.67 -19.49 -33.27
N GLN A 515 -26.62 -18.68 -32.82
CA GLN A 515 -27.49 -17.88 -33.68
C GLN A 515 -26.77 -16.57 -34.00
N VAL A 516 -26.33 -16.38 -35.25
CA VAL A 516 -25.58 -15.18 -35.66
C VAL A 516 -26.37 -14.35 -36.66
N THR A 517 -26.84 -13.19 -36.22
CA THR A 517 -27.50 -12.19 -37.05
C THR A 517 -26.52 -11.05 -37.32
N THR A 518 -26.27 -10.79 -38.60
CA THR A 518 -25.53 -9.62 -39.06
C THR A 518 -26.43 -8.92 -40.07
N ASN A 519 -26.72 -7.62 -39.94
CA ASN A 519 -27.31 -6.75 -40.98
C ASN A 519 -27.55 -5.32 -40.47
#